data_AF-Q9D4Y8-F1
#
_entry.id   AF-Q9D4Y8-F1
#
_cell.length_a   1.000
_cell.length_b   1.000
_cell.length_c   1.000
_cell.angle_alpha   90.00
_cell.angle_beta   90.00
_cell.angle_gamma   90.00
#
_symmetry.space_group_name_H-M   'P 1'
#
loop_
_entity.id
_entity.type
_entity.pdbx_description
1 polymer ?
#
loop_
_entity_poly.entity_id
_entity_poly.type
_entity_poly.pdbx_seq_one_letter_code
_entity_poly.pdbx_strand_id
1 'polypeptide(L)'
;MLGTGDPNLHSSCILSRKKGRQGHHIMKHEQIGSQMTEFSWKDIINALALANMILGLFSIFCSFSRKSYCASWMLLISFLLDIAIGTMTKHLNIPHKLGLELNDFAIFTTFGLASALLLGVDGPLNGFLAIIYVLTTSFRMCFYSTGGATSGYKGLPCPYASCVLASTCLLTKGNTFILCCMASLMILFMIDQSCYPHDEILDSDNWKKIVYIGGVILLFFSPFPLTAFYCLTWSLSYIFSPETLWGRGVRIKP
;
A
#
# COMPACT_ATOMS: atom_id res chain seq x y z
N MET A 1 5.24 -34.22 76.18
CA MET A 1 4.98 -34.02 74.74
C MET A 1 4.77 -32.54 74.50
N LEU A 2 5.82 -31.79 74.18
CA LEU A 2 5.72 -30.41 73.72
C LEU A 2 6.43 -30.35 72.35
N GLY A 3 5.63 -30.12 71.31
CA GLY A 3 6.09 -30.05 69.93
C GLY A 3 6.82 -28.74 69.65
N THR A 4 7.98 -28.86 69.01
CA THR A 4 8.76 -27.79 68.39
C THR A 4 7.99 -27.19 67.21
N GLY A 5 7.75 -25.87 67.25
CA GLY A 5 7.17 -25.12 66.14
C GLY A 5 8.21 -24.79 65.06
N ASP A 6 7.89 -25.12 63.82
CA ASP A 6 8.70 -24.85 62.63
C ASP A 6 8.66 -23.36 62.22
N PRO A 7 9.82 -22.68 62.05
CA PRO A 7 9.89 -21.26 61.66
C PRO A 7 9.79 -21.00 60.14
N ASN A 8 9.45 -22.00 59.31
CA ASN A 8 9.59 -21.91 57.86
C ASN A 8 8.37 -21.38 57.07
N LEU A 9 7.25 -21.03 57.72
CA LEU A 9 6.03 -20.62 56.98
C LEU A 9 6.00 -19.12 56.59
N HIS A 10 6.83 -18.27 57.19
CA HIS A 10 6.74 -16.81 56.98
C HIS A 10 7.58 -16.29 55.79
N SER A 11 8.48 -17.10 55.22
CA SER A 11 9.35 -16.69 54.11
C SER A 11 8.67 -16.81 52.73
N SER A 12 7.80 -17.81 52.54
CA SER A 12 7.16 -18.09 51.25
C SER A 12 6.12 -17.04 50.81
N CYS A 13 5.49 -16.34 51.77
CA CYS A 13 4.48 -15.32 51.46
C CYS A 13 5.10 -14.00 50.93
N ILE A 14 6.33 -13.68 51.34
CA ILE A 14 7.02 -12.45 50.92
C ILE A 14 7.58 -12.61 49.49
N LEU A 15 8.04 -13.80 49.10
CA LEU A 15 8.57 -14.06 47.76
C LEU A 15 7.49 -13.98 46.66
N SER A 16 6.28 -14.52 46.91
CA SER A 16 5.15 -14.43 45.98
C SER A 16 4.67 -13.00 45.76
N ARG A 17 4.68 -12.15 46.80
CA ARG A 17 4.24 -10.75 46.70
C ARG A 17 5.23 -9.90 45.89
N LYS A 18 6.53 -10.19 45.95
CA LYS A 18 7.56 -9.51 45.14
C LYS A 18 7.47 -9.91 43.66
N LYS A 19 7.22 -11.19 43.37
CA LYS A 19 7.07 -11.71 42.00
C LYS A 19 5.83 -11.15 41.30
N GLY A 20 4.71 -11.03 42.01
CA GLY A 20 3.48 -10.39 41.50
C GLY A 20 3.65 -8.89 41.22
N ARG A 21 4.39 -8.16 42.06
CA ARG A 21 4.63 -6.71 41.88
C ARG A 21 5.61 -6.41 40.75
N GLN A 22 6.64 -7.25 40.55
CA GLN A 22 7.53 -7.18 39.38
C GLN A 22 6.81 -7.56 38.09
N GLY A 23 6.02 -8.65 38.08
CA GLY A 23 5.23 -9.04 36.92
C GLY A 23 4.24 -7.96 36.48
N HIS A 24 3.60 -7.26 37.43
CA HIS A 24 2.66 -6.19 37.12
C HIS A 24 3.35 -4.90 36.61
N HIS A 25 4.57 -4.60 37.09
CA HIS A 25 5.37 -3.50 36.53
C HIS A 25 5.90 -3.82 35.13
N ILE A 26 6.32 -5.06 34.88
CA ILE A 26 6.80 -5.52 33.55
C ILE A 26 5.64 -5.51 32.55
N MET A 27 4.47 -6.06 32.90
CA MET A 27 3.29 -6.03 32.03
C MET A 27 2.82 -4.60 31.73
N LYS A 28 2.84 -3.70 32.72
CA LYS A 28 2.52 -2.28 32.47
C LYS A 28 3.56 -1.61 31.57
N HIS A 29 4.85 -1.91 31.72
CA HIS A 29 5.89 -1.38 30.84
C HIS A 29 5.77 -1.91 29.41
N GLU A 30 5.43 -3.19 29.23
CA GLU A 30 5.15 -3.77 27.91
C GLU A 30 3.89 -3.20 27.28
N GLN A 31 2.81 -3.01 28.05
CA GLN A 31 1.59 -2.37 27.54
C GLN A 31 1.84 -0.91 27.16
N ILE A 32 2.52 -0.13 28.00
CA ILE A 32 2.84 1.28 27.69
C ILE A 32 3.79 1.37 26.49
N GLY A 33 4.79 0.49 26.40
CA GLY A 33 5.71 0.41 25.26
C GLY A 33 4.97 0.08 23.96
N SER A 34 4.11 -0.94 23.98
CA SER A 34 3.30 -1.31 22.81
C SER A 34 2.37 -0.16 22.38
N GLN A 35 1.69 0.51 23.31
CA GLN A 35 0.82 1.64 23.00
C GLN A 35 1.59 2.85 22.45
N MET A 36 2.76 3.18 22.99
CA MET A 36 3.60 4.27 22.46
C MET A 36 4.08 3.97 21.05
N THR A 37 4.54 2.75 20.78
CA THR A 37 4.94 2.35 19.42
C THR A 37 3.76 2.41 18.47
N GLU A 38 2.58 1.94 18.89
CA GLU A 38 1.38 1.94 18.06
C GLU A 38 0.92 3.36 17.72
N PHE A 39 0.97 4.30 18.68
CA PHE A 39 0.67 5.71 18.43
C PHE A 39 1.64 6.31 17.40
N SER A 40 2.94 6.06 17.56
CA SER A 40 3.96 6.54 16.60
C SER A 40 3.74 5.97 15.20
N TRP A 41 3.34 4.70 15.06
CA TRP A 41 3.07 4.09 13.76
C TRP A 41 1.84 4.72 13.08
N LYS A 42 0.79 5.08 13.84
CA LYS A 42 -0.39 5.77 13.30
C LYS A 42 -0.01 7.11 12.68
N ASP A 43 0.81 7.90 13.39
CA ASP A 43 1.24 9.21 12.91
C ASP A 43 2.09 9.11 11.63
N ILE A 44 3.00 8.13 11.57
CA ILE A 44 3.82 7.86 10.38
C ILE A 44 2.93 7.50 9.18
N ILE A 45 1.95 6.61 9.37
CA ILE A 45 1.03 6.22 8.29
C ILE A 45 0.22 7.41 7.79
N ASN A 46 -0.30 8.24 8.70
CA ASN A 46 -1.03 9.45 8.33
C ASN A 46 -0.14 10.43 7.54
N ALA A 47 1.10 10.63 7.98
CA ALA A 47 2.07 11.48 7.29
C ALA A 47 2.42 10.95 5.89
N LEU A 48 2.59 9.64 5.74
CA LEU A 48 2.84 8.99 4.45
C LEU A 48 1.63 9.11 3.51
N ALA A 49 0.40 8.92 4.01
CA ALA A 49 -0.81 9.12 3.22
C ALA A 49 -0.95 10.57 2.74
N LEU A 50 -0.67 11.55 3.60
CA LEU A 50 -0.61 12.97 3.24
C LEU A 50 0.46 13.26 2.19
N ALA A 51 1.67 12.72 2.37
CA ALA A 51 2.75 12.86 1.39
C ALA A 51 2.35 12.26 0.03
N ASN A 52 1.69 11.10 0.04
CA ASN A 52 1.17 10.47 -1.18
C ASN A 52 0.13 11.34 -1.87
N MET A 53 -0.79 11.95 -1.11
CA MET A 53 -1.79 12.88 -1.64
C MET A 53 -1.13 14.14 -2.24
N ILE A 54 -0.13 14.70 -1.57
CA ILE A 54 0.62 15.87 -2.07
C ILE A 54 1.32 15.55 -3.39
N LEU A 55 1.94 14.38 -3.51
CA LEU A 55 2.55 13.92 -4.76
C LEU A 55 1.51 13.77 -5.88
N GLY A 56 0.32 13.24 -5.58
CA GLY A 56 -0.81 13.20 -6.51
C GLY A 56 -1.22 14.58 -7.01
N LEU A 57 -1.36 15.56 -6.11
CA LEU A 57 -1.70 16.93 -6.47
C LEU A 57 -0.63 17.60 -7.33
N PHE A 58 0.66 17.40 -7.02
CA PHE A 58 1.74 17.88 -7.87
C PHE A 58 1.73 17.20 -9.25
N SER A 59 1.38 15.92 -9.31
CA SER A 59 1.23 15.19 -10.57
C SER A 59 0.11 15.77 -11.44
N ILE A 60 -1.02 16.13 -10.82
CA ILE A 60 -2.12 16.85 -11.48
C ILE A 60 -1.62 18.17 -12.06
N PHE A 61 -0.94 18.98 -11.26
CA PHE A 61 -0.41 20.28 -11.69
C PHE A 61 0.59 20.14 -12.85
N CYS A 62 1.47 19.14 -12.79
CA CYS A 62 2.42 18.84 -13.85
C CYS A 62 1.72 18.38 -15.14
N SER A 63 0.64 17.60 -15.02
CA SER A 63 -0.18 17.15 -16.15
C SER A 63 -0.84 18.34 -16.87
N PHE A 64 -1.43 19.28 -16.11
CA PHE A 64 -1.96 20.53 -16.67
C PHE A 64 -0.88 21.38 -17.34
N SER A 65 0.33 21.41 -16.76
CA SER A 65 1.48 22.13 -17.32
C SER A 65 2.10 21.44 -18.54
N ARG A 66 1.49 20.37 -19.08
CA ARG A 66 2.03 19.55 -20.18
C ARG A 66 3.38 18.90 -19.89
N LYS A 67 3.74 18.76 -18.62
CA LYS A 67 4.95 18.09 -18.15
C LYS A 67 4.61 16.66 -17.73
N SER A 68 4.17 15.85 -18.71
CA SER A 68 3.79 14.44 -18.51
C SER A 68 4.89 13.61 -17.85
N TYR A 69 6.14 13.96 -18.15
CA TYR A 69 7.33 13.38 -17.55
C TYR A 69 7.36 13.53 -16.02
N CYS A 70 7.20 14.77 -15.53
CA CYS A 70 7.23 15.05 -14.09
C CYS A 70 6.01 14.44 -13.39
N ALA A 71 4.84 14.51 -14.04
CA ALA A 71 3.61 13.91 -13.54
C ALA A 71 3.74 12.39 -13.34
N SER A 72 4.31 11.70 -14.32
CA SER A 72 4.52 10.25 -14.26
C SER A 72 5.49 9.85 -13.14
N TRP A 73 6.57 10.62 -12.94
CA TRP A 73 7.52 10.38 -11.87
C TRP A 73 6.89 10.48 -10.48
N MET A 74 6.04 11.49 -10.26
CA MET A 74 5.32 11.65 -9.00
C MET A 74 4.38 10.46 -8.73
N LEU A 75 3.71 9.95 -9.77
CA LEU A 75 2.88 8.74 -9.66
C LEU A 75 3.67 7.48 -9.32
N LEU A 76 4.87 7.31 -9.88
CA LEU A 76 5.74 6.17 -9.56
C LEU A 76 6.26 6.23 -8.11
N ILE A 77 6.62 7.42 -7.63
CA ILE A 77 7.00 7.60 -6.21
C ILE A 77 5.82 7.27 -5.31
N SER A 78 4.64 7.82 -5.63
CA SER A 78 3.39 7.52 -4.94
C SER A 78 3.06 6.03 -4.91
N PHE A 79 3.26 5.30 -6.01
CA PHE A 79 3.05 3.85 -6.08
C PHE A 79 3.89 3.10 -5.04
N LEU A 80 5.16 3.45 -4.90
CA LEU A 80 6.04 2.83 -3.90
C LEU A 80 5.68 3.20 -2.46
N LEU A 81 5.21 4.44 -2.24
CA LEU A 81 4.69 4.88 -0.94
C LEU A 81 3.43 4.13 -0.55
N ASP A 82 2.52 3.90 -1.49
CA ASP A 82 1.27 3.19 -1.24
C ASP A 82 1.51 1.73 -0.79
N ILE A 83 2.43 1.03 -1.45
CA ILE A 83 2.86 -0.31 -1.03
C ILE A 83 3.41 -0.30 0.41
N ALA A 84 4.19 0.73 0.77
CA ALA A 84 4.70 0.88 2.12
C ALA A 84 3.57 1.13 3.14
N ILE A 85 2.63 2.03 2.83
CA ILE A 85 1.48 2.34 3.68
C ILE A 85 0.61 1.09 3.90
N GLY A 86 0.31 0.35 2.82
CA GLY A 86 -0.46 -0.88 2.88
C GLY A 86 0.19 -1.94 3.78
N THR A 87 1.52 -2.02 3.76
CA THR A 87 2.27 -2.92 4.65
C THR A 87 2.22 -2.45 6.10
N MET A 88 2.52 -1.17 6.35
CA MET A 88 2.52 -0.62 7.71
C MET A 88 1.15 -0.74 8.38
N THR A 89 0.07 -0.53 7.62
CA THR A 89 -1.30 -0.63 8.10
C THR A 89 -1.65 -2.06 8.53
N LYS A 90 -1.13 -3.08 7.84
CA LYS A 90 -1.31 -4.49 8.22
C LYS A 90 -0.63 -4.84 9.55
N HIS A 91 0.49 -4.18 9.86
CA HIS A 91 1.20 -4.38 11.13
C HIS A 91 0.53 -3.69 12.32
N LEU A 92 -0.47 -2.84 12.10
CA LEU A 92 -1.23 -2.24 13.19
C LEU A 92 -2.24 -3.23 13.76
N ASN A 93 -2.08 -3.55 15.05
CA ASN A 93 -3.02 -4.40 15.79
C ASN A 93 -4.40 -3.74 15.99
N ILE A 94 -4.48 -2.40 15.98
CA ILE A 94 -5.76 -1.68 16.16
C ILE A 94 -6.14 -1.00 14.84
N PRO A 95 -7.33 -1.29 14.29
CA PRO A 95 -7.82 -0.64 13.10
C PRO A 95 -7.93 0.88 13.32
N HIS A 96 -7.12 1.65 12.59
CA HIS A 96 -7.08 3.10 12.67
C HIS A 96 -7.98 3.72 11.60
N LYS A 97 -9.26 3.93 11.94
CA LYS A 97 -10.29 4.42 11.02
C LYS A 97 -9.89 5.69 10.27
N LEU A 98 -9.38 6.69 10.99
CA LEU A 98 -9.00 7.99 10.39
C LEU A 98 -7.89 7.83 9.33
N GLY A 99 -6.87 7.01 9.61
CA GLY A 99 -5.77 6.80 8.68
C GLY A 99 -6.17 5.99 7.45
N LEU A 100 -7.11 5.05 7.61
CA LEU A 100 -7.69 4.33 6.48
C LEU A 100 -8.46 5.28 5.55
N GLU A 101 -9.33 6.12 6.11
CA GLU A 101 -10.09 7.11 5.33
C GLU A 101 -9.15 8.11 4.62
N LEU A 102 -8.12 8.60 5.32
CA LEU A 102 -7.13 9.51 4.74
C LEU A 102 -6.36 8.83 3.60
N ASN A 103 -5.97 7.56 3.76
CA ASN A 103 -5.29 6.81 2.71
C ASN A 103 -6.21 6.56 1.51
N ASP A 104 -7.50 6.27 1.72
CA ASP A 104 -8.47 6.12 0.63
C ASP A 104 -8.61 7.41 -0.18
N PHE A 105 -8.64 8.58 0.47
CA PHE A 105 -8.61 9.88 -0.20
C PHE A 105 -7.30 10.11 -0.99
N ALA A 106 -6.16 9.72 -0.41
CA ALA A 106 -4.87 9.81 -1.08
C ALA A 106 -4.83 8.92 -2.34
N ILE A 107 -5.26 7.66 -2.23
CA ILE A 107 -5.35 6.70 -3.34
C ILE A 107 -6.24 7.25 -4.46
N PHE A 108 -7.42 7.75 -4.11
CA PHE A 108 -8.35 8.32 -5.09
C PHE A 108 -7.76 9.53 -5.82
N THR A 109 -7.17 10.47 -5.07
CA THR A 109 -6.60 11.70 -5.63
C THR A 109 -5.40 11.38 -6.54
N THR A 110 -4.51 10.51 -6.08
CA THR A 110 -3.26 10.21 -6.77
C THR A 110 -3.49 9.21 -7.91
N PHE A 111 -4.00 8.01 -7.62
CA PHE A 111 -4.09 6.95 -8.61
C PHE A 111 -5.37 6.98 -9.44
N GLY A 112 -6.41 7.66 -8.97
CA GLY A 112 -7.62 7.94 -9.73
C GLY A 112 -7.48 9.23 -10.54
N LEU A 113 -7.49 10.36 -9.84
CA LEU A 113 -7.60 11.68 -10.46
C LEU A 113 -6.32 12.09 -11.22
N ALA A 114 -5.14 11.97 -10.60
CA ALA A 114 -3.90 12.36 -11.27
C ALA A 114 -3.58 11.48 -12.48
N SER A 115 -3.87 10.18 -12.39
CA SER A 115 -3.68 9.24 -13.50
C SER A 115 -4.65 9.49 -14.66
N ALA A 116 -5.90 9.86 -14.36
CA ALA A 116 -6.85 10.26 -15.38
C ALA A 116 -6.41 11.55 -16.10
N LEU A 117 -5.90 12.53 -15.35
CA LEU A 117 -5.41 13.78 -15.94
C LEU A 117 -4.09 13.60 -16.70
N LEU A 118 -3.31 12.57 -16.36
CA LEU A 118 -2.12 12.19 -17.14
C LEU A 118 -2.46 11.77 -18.56
N LEU A 119 -3.66 11.22 -18.83
CA LEU A 119 -4.15 10.90 -20.18
C LEU A 119 -4.19 12.13 -21.09
N GLY A 120 -4.24 13.32 -20.49
CA GLY A 120 -4.48 14.56 -21.20
C GLY A 120 -5.96 14.74 -21.53
N VAL A 121 -6.39 16.00 -21.55
CA VAL A 121 -7.75 16.41 -21.94
C VAL A 121 -7.74 17.04 -23.34
N ASP A 122 -6.80 16.60 -24.19
CA ASP A 122 -6.69 17.04 -25.58
C ASP A 122 -7.78 16.39 -26.42
N GLY A 123 -8.92 17.02 -26.44
CA GLY A 123 -10.08 16.59 -27.21
C GLY A 123 -11.10 15.79 -26.39
N PRO A 124 -12.33 15.71 -26.92
CA PRO A 124 -13.47 15.18 -26.18
C PRO A 124 -13.30 13.69 -25.83
N LEU A 125 -12.62 12.92 -26.67
CA LEU A 125 -12.46 11.48 -26.50
C LEU A 125 -11.54 11.14 -25.33
N ASN A 126 -10.40 11.84 -25.22
CA ASN A 126 -9.46 11.67 -24.11
C ASN A 126 -10.07 12.16 -22.79
N GLY A 127 -10.78 13.29 -22.82
CA GLY A 127 -11.53 13.78 -21.66
C GLY A 127 -12.62 12.81 -21.19
N PHE A 128 -13.38 12.22 -22.13
CA PHE A 128 -14.38 11.21 -21.81
C PHE A 128 -13.76 9.96 -21.19
N LEU A 129 -12.65 9.47 -21.74
CA LEU A 129 -11.92 8.33 -21.19
C LEU A 129 -11.38 8.63 -19.78
N ALA A 130 -10.86 9.84 -19.56
CA ALA A 130 -10.41 10.29 -18.23
C ALA A 130 -11.57 10.29 -17.22
N ILE A 131 -12.76 10.76 -17.60
CA ILE A 131 -13.96 10.71 -16.75
C ILE A 131 -14.31 9.26 -16.41
N ILE A 132 -14.33 8.35 -17.40
CA ILE A 132 -14.59 6.93 -17.15
C ILE A 132 -13.54 6.36 -16.19
N TYR A 133 -12.25 6.66 -16.38
CA TYR A 133 -11.19 6.17 -15.50
C TYR A 133 -11.40 6.60 -14.04
N VAL A 134 -11.75 7.87 -13.80
CA VAL A 134 -12.06 8.39 -12.46
C VAL A 134 -13.29 7.70 -11.89
N LEU A 135 -14.37 7.57 -12.67
CA LEU A 135 -15.60 6.91 -12.23
C LEU A 135 -15.33 5.44 -11.85
N THR A 136 -14.64 4.69 -12.70
CA THR A 136 -14.25 3.30 -12.43
C THR A 136 -13.42 3.21 -11.14
N THR A 137 -12.47 4.13 -10.94
CA THR A 137 -11.66 4.19 -9.72
C THR A 137 -12.53 4.46 -8.48
N SER A 138 -13.44 5.43 -8.54
CA SER A 138 -14.39 5.72 -7.45
C SER A 138 -15.29 4.53 -7.13
N PHE A 139 -15.90 3.93 -8.15
CA PHE A 139 -16.72 2.73 -8.00
C PHE A 139 -15.91 1.60 -7.37
N ARG A 140 -14.63 1.43 -7.77
CA ARG A 140 -13.82 0.36 -7.19
C ARG A 140 -13.61 0.54 -5.70
N MET A 141 -13.24 1.76 -5.29
CA MET A 141 -13.01 2.10 -3.89
C MET A 141 -14.28 1.94 -3.04
N CYS A 142 -15.43 2.39 -3.53
CA CYS A 142 -16.68 2.33 -2.75
C CYS A 142 -17.23 0.91 -2.58
N PHE A 143 -17.15 0.06 -3.62
CA PHE A 143 -17.87 -1.22 -3.62
C PHE A 143 -16.98 -2.44 -3.38
N TYR A 144 -15.69 -2.38 -3.69
CA TYR A 144 -14.80 -3.55 -3.56
C TYR A 144 -13.87 -3.48 -2.33
N SER A 145 -13.76 -2.34 -1.63
CA SER A 145 -13.04 -2.27 -0.34
C SER A 145 -13.82 -2.90 0.84
N THR A 146 -15.11 -3.19 0.68
CA THR A 146 -15.99 -3.68 1.79
C THR A 146 -15.99 -5.21 1.93
N GLY A 147 -14.88 -5.87 1.62
CA GLY A 147 -14.73 -7.32 1.72
C GLY A 147 -14.02 -7.76 3.01
N GLY A 148 -14.75 -7.80 4.12
CA GLY A 148 -14.26 -8.41 5.36
C GLY A 148 -13.81 -9.87 5.16
N ALA A 149 -12.65 -10.21 5.72
CA ALA A 149 -12.12 -11.56 5.95
C ALA A 149 -11.58 -12.41 4.78
N THR A 150 -11.65 -11.98 3.51
CA THR A 150 -11.06 -12.73 2.38
C THR A 150 -9.75 -12.10 1.91
N SER A 151 -8.69 -12.89 1.73
CA SER A 151 -7.29 -12.44 1.57
C SER A 151 -6.93 -11.75 0.24
N GLY A 152 -7.87 -11.10 -0.44
CA GLY A 152 -7.62 -10.50 -1.75
C GLY A 152 -8.62 -9.40 -2.13
N TYR A 153 -8.19 -8.55 -3.06
CA TYR A 153 -9.01 -7.55 -3.73
C TYR A 153 -9.83 -8.19 -4.85
N LYS A 154 -11.05 -7.70 -5.06
CA LYS A 154 -11.81 -7.96 -6.29
C LYS A 154 -11.54 -6.85 -7.29
N GLY A 155 -10.92 -7.21 -8.42
CA GLY A 155 -10.46 -6.29 -9.45
C GLY A 155 -9.10 -5.67 -9.19
N LEU A 156 -8.47 -5.18 -10.27
CA LEU A 156 -7.09 -4.69 -10.23
C LEU A 156 -6.95 -3.47 -9.31
N PRO A 157 -6.00 -3.45 -8.35
CA PRO A 157 -5.78 -2.29 -7.48
C PRO A 157 -5.34 -1.01 -8.23
N CYS A 158 -5.77 0.16 -7.73
CA CYS A 158 -5.56 1.47 -8.38
C CYS A 158 -4.09 1.82 -8.53
N PRO A 159 -3.24 1.56 -7.50
CA PRO A 159 -1.82 1.86 -7.60
C PRO A 159 -1.16 1.14 -8.78
N TYR A 160 -1.50 -0.14 -9.04
CA TYR A 160 -0.95 -0.87 -10.18
C TYR A 160 -1.43 -0.33 -11.52
N ALA A 161 -2.72 -0.04 -11.67
CA ALA A 161 -3.25 0.57 -12.88
C ALA A 161 -2.54 1.90 -13.20
N SER A 162 -2.37 2.75 -12.19
CA SER A 162 -1.65 4.02 -12.31
C SER A 162 -0.16 3.81 -12.65
N CYS A 163 0.49 2.82 -12.02
CA CYS A 163 1.89 2.48 -12.29
C CYS A 163 2.11 2.07 -13.75
N VAL A 164 1.20 1.27 -14.33
CA VAL A 164 1.21 0.92 -15.76
C VAL A 164 1.08 2.17 -16.62
N LEU A 165 0.14 3.07 -16.30
CA LEU A 165 -0.07 4.31 -17.05
C LEU A 165 1.13 5.26 -16.98
N ALA A 166 1.66 5.51 -15.79
CA ALA A 166 2.81 6.36 -15.57
C ALA A 166 4.06 5.81 -16.28
N SER A 167 4.30 4.50 -16.18
CA SER A 167 5.41 3.83 -16.87
C SER A 167 5.25 3.88 -18.39
N THR A 168 4.05 3.63 -18.90
CA THR A 168 3.73 3.74 -20.33
C THR A 168 3.96 5.16 -20.83
N CYS A 169 3.50 6.16 -20.08
CA CYS A 169 3.69 7.57 -20.43
C CYS A 169 5.18 7.92 -20.52
N LEU A 170 6.02 7.45 -19.59
CA LEU A 170 7.47 7.65 -19.64
C LEU A 170 8.12 6.94 -20.84
N LEU A 171 7.78 5.69 -21.10
CA LEU A 171 8.37 4.90 -22.19
C LEU A 171 7.96 5.41 -23.58
N THR A 172 6.72 5.88 -23.71
CA THR A 172 6.17 6.37 -24.98
C THR A 172 6.35 7.88 -25.19
N LYS A 173 7.05 8.57 -24.27
CA LYS A 173 7.20 10.03 -24.23
C LYS A 173 5.85 10.78 -24.25
N GLY A 174 4.84 10.21 -23.61
CA GLY A 174 3.50 10.79 -23.50
C GLY A 174 2.67 10.66 -24.79
N ASN A 175 2.86 9.60 -25.58
CA ASN A 175 2.00 9.35 -26.73
C ASN A 175 0.57 9.07 -26.26
N THR A 176 -0.32 10.03 -26.48
CA THR A 176 -1.71 10.01 -26.00
C THR A 176 -2.47 8.79 -26.51
N PHE A 177 -2.27 8.37 -27.78
CA PHE A 177 -2.97 7.21 -28.34
C PHE A 177 -2.64 5.92 -27.56
N ILE A 178 -1.35 5.67 -27.31
CA ILE A 178 -0.91 4.49 -26.56
C ILE A 178 -1.40 4.56 -25.12
N LEU A 179 -1.34 5.75 -24.51
CA LEU A 179 -1.79 5.95 -23.14
C LEU A 179 -3.31 5.71 -23.00
N CYS A 180 -4.11 6.14 -23.98
CA CYS A 180 -5.54 5.84 -24.04
C CYS A 180 -5.82 4.35 -24.19
N CYS A 181 -5.14 3.65 -25.11
CA CYS A 181 -5.27 2.19 -25.24
C CYS A 181 -4.97 1.48 -23.92
N MET A 182 -3.87 1.86 -23.25
CA MET A 182 -3.50 1.29 -21.96
C MET A 182 -4.51 1.63 -20.86
N ALA A 183 -5.06 2.85 -20.83
CA ALA A 183 -6.11 3.22 -19.87
C ALA A 183 -7.40 2.44 -20.08
N SER A 184 -7.82 2.24 -21.32
CA SER A 184 -8.97 1.37 -21.62
C SER A 184 -8.75 -0.06 -21.11
N LEU A 185 -7.55 -0.62 -21.30
CA LEU A 185 -7.20 -1.94 -20.76
C LEU A 185 -7.20 -1.96 -19.23
N MET A 186 -6.63 -0.94 -18.57
CA MET A 186 -6.63 -0.87 -17.10
C MET A 186 -8.04 -0.71 -16.52
N ILE A 187 -8.91 0.06 -17.18
CA ILE A 187 -10.33 0.17 -16.80
C ILE A 187 -11.01 -1.20 -16.85
N LEU A 188 -10.78 -1.98 -17.92
CA LEU A 188 -11.33 -3.32 -18.03
C LEU A 188 -10.87 -4.22 -16.88
N PHE A 189 -9.57 -4.22 -16.54
CA PHE A 189 -9.05 -5.00 -15.41
C PHE A 189 -9.50 -4.51 -14.03
N MET A 190 -9.80 -3.22 -13.87
CA MET A 190 -10.37 -2.68 -12.64
C MET A 190 -11.82 -3.09 -12.43
N ILE A 191 -12.59 -3.23 -13.52
CA ILE A 191 -14.00 -3.66 -13.49
C ILE A 191 -14.10 -5.17 -13.37
N ASP A 192 -13.17 -5.90 -13.98
CA ASP A 192 -13.13 -7.35 -13.95
C ASP A 192 -13.05 -7.86 -12.50
N GLN A 193 -13.91 -8.81 -12.14
CA GLN A 193 -14.05 -9.30 -10.76
C GLN A 193 -12.99 -10.35 -10.39
N SER A 194 -11.90 -10.44 -11.14
CA SER A 194 -10.77 -11.32 -10.83
C SER A 194 -10.19 -11.02 -9.45
N CYS A 195 -9.88 -12.07 -8.69
CA CYS A 195 -9.25 -11.93 -7.37
C CYS A 195 -7.76 -11.61 -7.52
N TYR A 196 -7.33 -10.53 -6.88
CA TYR A 196 -5.93 -10.15 -6.76
C TYR A 196 -5.46 -10.29 -5.31
N PRO A 197 -4.35 -10.99 -5.03
CA PRO A 197 -3.88 -11.18 -3.67
C PRO A 197 -3.51 -9.84 -3.05
N HIS A 198 -3.82 -9.66 -1.76
CA HIS A 198 -3.40 -8.46 -1.05
C HIS A 198 -1.88 -8.30 -1.11
N ASP A 199 -1.41 -7.09 -1.40
CA ASP A 199 0.02 -6.77 -1.53
C ASP A 199 0.74 -6.97 -0.20
N GLU A 200 1.26 -8.16 0.02
CA GLU A 200 2.14 -8.49 1.15
C GLU A 200 3.59 -8.43 0.72
N ILE A 201 3.93 -7.47 -0.14
CA ILE A 201 5.24 -7.41 -0.79
C ILE A 201 6.35 -7.31 0.26
N LEU A 202 6.13 -6.53 1.31
CA LEU A 202 7.08 -6.34 2.40
C LEU A 202 6.90 -7.33 3.56
N ASP A 203 5.83 -8.11 3.59
CA ASP A 203 5.55 -9.05 4.70
C ASP A 203 5.68 -10.53 4.30
N SER A 204 5.84 -10.77 3.00
CA SER A 204 6.01 -12.10 2.42
C SER A 204 7.49 -12.47 2.23
N ASP A 205 7.72 -13.44 1.35
CA ASP A 205 9.02 -14.01 1.03
C ASP A 205 10.07 -12.95 0.70
N ASN A 206 11.32 -13.25 1.06
CA ASN A 206 12.45 -12.33 0.88
C ASN A 206 12.59 -11.81 -0.55
N TRP A 207 12.16 -12.57 -1.56
CA TRP A 207 12.24 -12.13 -2.96
C TRP A 207 11.26 -10.97 -3.26
N LYS A 208 10.06 -10.91 -2.64
CA LYS A 208 9.12 -9.80 -2.86
C LYS A 208 9.66 -8.51 -2.24
N LYS A 209 10.31 -8.60 -1.07
CA LYS A 209 11.07 -7.49 -0.46
C LYS A 209 12.19 -7.01 -1.36
N ILE A 210 12.93 -7.92 -1.99
CA ILE A 210 14.00 -7.57 -2.94
C ILE A 210 13.44 -6.84 -4.16
N VAL A 211 12.26 -7.23 -4.68
CA VAL A 211 11.59 -6.49 -5.76
C VAL A 211 11.22 -5.07 -5.31
N TYR A 212 10.65 -4.91 -4.11
CA TYR A 212 10.35 -3.58 -3.59
C TYR A 212 11.60 -2.70 -3.44
N ILE A 213 12.65 -3.23 -2.79
CA ILE A 213 13.91 -2.51 -2.59
C ILE A 213 14.57 -2.20 -3.94
N GLY A 214 14.52 -3.12 -4.90
CA GLY A 214 14.99 -2.91 -6.27
C GLY A 214 14.25 -1.75 -6.94
N GLY A 215 12.92 -1.68 -6.80
CA GLY A 215 12.12 -0.56 -7.28
C GLY A 215 12.51 0.78 -6.66
N VAL A 216 12.70 0.83 -5.34
CA VAL A 216 13.15 2.04 -4.64
C VAL A 216 14.55 2.45 -5.12
N ILE A 217 15.50 1.52 -5.23
CA ILE A 217 16.85 1.82 -5.71
C ILE A 217 16.81 2.33 -7.16
N LEU A 218 16.08 1.66 -8.06
CA LEU A 218 15.96 2.13 -9.45
C LEU A 218 15.32 3.52 -9.53
N LEU A 219 14.34 3.81 -8.67
CA LEU A 219 13.71 5.13 -8.62
C LEU A 219 14.72 6.25 -8.35
N PHE A 220 15.69 6.04 -7.44
CA PHE A 220 16.64 7.08 -7.06
C PHE A 220 17.94 7.09 -7.88
N PHE A 221 18.39 5.93 -8.37
CA PHE A 221 19.75 5.79 -8.92
C PHE A 221 19.81 5.42 -10.41
N SER A 222 18.71 5.03 -11.04
CA SER A 222 18.73 4.48 -12.40
C SER A 222 18.33 5.51 -13.48
N PRO A 223 18.83 5.35 -14.73
CA PRO A 223 18.30 6.05 -15.88
C PRO A 223 16.78 5.92 -15.97
N PHE A 224 16.15 7.05 -16.26
CA PHE A 224 14.70 7.21 -16.30
C PHE A 224 13.90 6.12 -17.05
N PRO A 225 14.28 5.66 -18.26
CA PRO A 225 13.52 4.62 -18.95
C PRO A 225 13.64 3.23 -18.31
N LEU A 226 14.76 2.93 -17.63
CA LEU A 226 14.94 1.64 -16.95
C LEU A 226 13.99 1.52 -15.76
N THR A 227 13.82 2.60 -15.00
CA THR A 227 12.86 2.66 -13.89
C THR A 227 11.44 2.46 -14.39
N ALA A 228 11.06 3.12 -15.49
CA ALA A 228 9.74 2.92 -16.10
C ALA A 228 9.54 1.48 -16.58
N PHE A 229 10.55 0.89 -17.24
CA PHE A 229 10.47 -0.50 -17.68
C PHE A 229 10.35 -1.47 -16.49
N TYR A 230 11.11 -1.24 -15.42
CA TYR A 230 11.03 -2.04 -14.20
C TYR A 230 9.66 -1.97 -13.54
N CYS A 231 9.14 -0.76 -13.30
CA CYS A 231 7.81 -0.56 -12.73
C CYS A 231 6.70 -1.16 -13.62
N LEU A 232 6.85 -1.06 -14.94
CA LEU A 232 5.92 -1.70 -15.88
C LEU A 232 5.97 -3.23 -15.78
N THR A 233 7.16 -3.83 -15.84
CA THR A 233 7.30 -5.29 -15.75
C THR A 233 6.81 -5.83 -14.41
N TRP A 234 7.07 -5.12 -13.31
CA TRP A 234 6.54 -5.46 -11.99
C TRP A 234 5.00 -5.40 -11.99
N SER A 235 4.40 -4.29 -12.40
CA SER A 235 2.94 -4.17 -12.41
C SER A 235 2.26 -5.18 -13.36
N LEU A 236 2.82 -5.44 -14.54
CA LEU A 236 2.31 -6.46 -15.45
C LEU A 236 2.45 -7.88 -14.88
N SER A 237 3.54 -8.17 -14.16
CA SER A 237 3.70 -9.48 -13.49
C SER A 237 2.62 -9.70 -12.42
N TYR A 238 2.22 -8.65 -11.72
CA TYR A 238 1.12 -8.69 -10.76
C TYR A 238 -0.23 -8.88 -11.45
N ILE A 239 -0.46 -8.18 -12.57
CA ILE A 239 -1.72 -8.25 -13.33
C ILE A 239 -1.94 -9.64 -13.93
N PHE A 240 -0.94 -10.18 -14.64
CA PHE A 240 -1.10 -11.42 -15.42
C PHE A 240 -0.80 -12.69 -14.62
N SER A 241 -0.08 -12.60 -13.51
CA SER A 241 0.33 -13.74 -12.71
C SER A 241 0.13 -13.49 -11.20
N PRO A 242 -1.10 -13.12 -10.78
CA PRO A 242 -1.38 -12.73 -9.40
C PRO A 242 -1.15 -13.88 -8.42
N GLU A 243 -1.78 -15.03 -8.62
CA GLU A 243 -1.67 -16.18 -7.71
C GLU A 243 -0.30 -16.88 -7.77
N THR A 244 0.26 -17.03 -8.98
CA THR A 244 1.48 -17.80 -9.22
C THR A 244 2.74 -17.10 -8.70
N LEU A 245 2.82 -15.78 -8.88
CA LEU A 245 3.96 -14.99 -8.39
C LEU A 245 3.62 -14.31 -7.09
N TRP A 246 2.46 -13.66 -6.98
CA TRP A 246 2.18 -12.75 -5.87
C TRP A 246 1.32 -13.35 -4.77
N GLY A 247 0.75 -14.53 -4.96
CA GLY A 247 0.02 -15.28 -3.95
C GLY A 247 0.90 -15.68 -2.76
N ARG A 248 0.26 -15.99 -1.61
CA ARG A 248 0.93 -16.78 -0.58
C ARG A 248 0.98 -18.20 -1.11
N GLY A 249 2.18 -18.75 -1.30
CA GLY A 249 2.33 -20.16 -1.64
C GLY A 249 1.49 -20.98 -0.66
N VAL A 250 0.53 -21.74 -1.18
CA VAL A 250 -0.27 -22.66 -0.37
C VAL A 250 0.75 -23.57 0.31
N ARG A 251 1.02 -23.31 1.59
CA ARG A 251 1.75 -24.25 2.44
C ARG A 251 0.82 -25.45 2.57
N ILE A 252 0.98 -26.40 1.66
CA ILE A 252 0.60 -27.78 1.89
C ILE A 252 1.44 -28.18 3.09
N LYS A 253 0.85 -28.07 4.29
CA LYS A 253 1.40 -28.74 5.47
C LYS A 253 1.41 -30.24 5.14
N PRO A 254 2.56 -30.91 5.26
CA PRO A 254 2.63 -32.36 5.08
C PRO A 254 1.76 -33.09 6.09
#